data_AF-A0A3N5XA65-F1
#
_entry.id   AF-A0A3N5XA65-F1
#
_cell.length_a   1.000
_cell.length_b   1.000
_cell.length_c   1.000
_cell.angle_alpha   90.00
_cell.angle_beta   90.00
_cell.angle_gamma   90.00
#
_symmetry.space_group_name_H-M   'P 1'
#
loop_
_entity.id
_entity.type
_entity.pdbx_description
1 polymer ?
#
loop_
_entity_poly.entity_id
_entity_poly.type
_entity_poly.pdbx_seq_one_letter_code
_entity_poly.pdbx_strand_id
1 'polypeptide(L)'
;MRITSAIEDFQTAHRRADVKEIISFFTGKKLDLLSYDDVRAKLQAHQYADKGLQDIPLNSIIGSVGRYTDFTRDFLPRRQSDE
;
A
#
# COMPACT_ATOMS: atom_id res chain seq x y z
N MET A 1 -9.60 -5.65 19.78
CA MET A 1 -8.37 -5.78 18.96
C MET A 1 -7.21 -5.87 19.94
N ARG A 2 -6.48 -6.98 20.01
CA ARG A 2 -5.33 -7.12 20.93
C ARG A 2 -4.09 -6.63 20.19
N ILE A 3 -3.36 -5.66 20.75
CA ILE A 3 -2.17 -5.06 20.12
C ILE A 3 -1.13 -6.14 19.76
N THR A 4 -1.00 -7.17 20.60
CA THR A 4 -0.11 -8.31 20.36
C THR A 4 -0.40 -9.03 19.03
N SER A 5 -1.67 -9.17 18.63
CA SER A 5 -2.00 -9.83 17.36
C SER A 5 -1.66 -8.95 16.16
N ALA A 6 -1.84 -7.63 16.27
CA ALA A 6 -1.50 -6.70 15.19
C ALA A 6 0.01 -6.69 14.91
N ILE A 7 0.84 -6.77 15.95
CA ILE A 7 2.30 -6.86 15.83
C ILE A 7 2.71 -8.18 15.13
N GLU A 8 2.14 -9.31 15.56
CA GLU A 8 2.43 -10.62 14.95
C GLU A 8 1.99 -10.69 13.47
N ASP A 9 0.82 -10.11 13.17
CA ASP A 9 0.29 -9.98 11.81
C ASP A 9 1.25 -9.13 10.94
N PHE A 10 1.70 -7.99 11.47
CA PHE A 10 2.67 -7.12 10.80
C PHE A 10 3.98 -7.85 10.51
N GLN A 11 4.59 -8.47 11.52
CA GLN A 11 5.86 -9.20 11.36
C GLN A 11 5.71 -10.35 10.36
N THR A 12 4.57 -11.02 10.35
CA THR A 12 4.27 -12.08 9.37
C THR A 12 4.14 -11.51 7.96
N ALA A 13 3.47 -10.38 7.79
CA ALA A 13 3.34 -9.70 6.49
C ALA A 13 4.69 -9.17 5.98
N HIS A 14 5.52 -8.61 6.86
CA HIS A 14 6.86 -8.11 6.54
C HIS A 14 7.78 -9.24 6.04
N ARG A 15 7.86 -10.37 6.76
CA ARG A 15 8.61 -11.55 6.30
C ARG A 15 8.14 -12.07 4.94
N ARG A 16 6.84 -12.00 4.66
CA ARG A 16 6.28 -12.37 3.34
C ARG A 16 6.73 -11.40 2.24
N ALA A 17 6.90 -10.12 2.54
CA ALA A 17 7.43 -9.14 1.60
C ALA A 17 8.86 -9.51 1.20
N ASP A 18 9.72 -9.81 2.17
CA ASP A 18 11.12 -10.19 1.95
C ASP A 18 11.25 -11.41 1.02
N VAL A 19 10.48 -12.47 1.29
CA VAL A 19 10.47 -13.68 0.47
C VAL A 19 10.02 -13.36 -0.96
N LYS A 20 9.00 -12.51 -1.13
CA LYS A 20 8.53 -12.11 -2.46
C LYS A 20 9.56 -11.29 -3.21
N GLU A 21 10.33 -10.44 -2.53
CA GLU A 21 11.39 -9.65 -3.15
C GLU A 21 12.45 -10.56 -3.77
N ILE A 22 12.90 -11.56 -3.01
CA ILE A 22 13.84 -12.58 -3.50
C ILE A 22 13.28 -13.31 -4.72
N ILE A 23 12.04 -13.81 -4.64
CA ILE A 23 11.40 -14.51 -5.78
C ILE A 23 11.25 -13.58 -7.00
N SER A 24 10.88 -12.32 -6.78
CA SER A 24 10.69 -11.34 -7.86
C SER A 24 11.97 -11.06 -8.62
N PHE A 25 13.11 -11.02 -7.90
CA PHE A 25 14.43 -10.87 -8.49
C PHE A 25 14.77 -12.04 -9.41
N PHE A 26 14.54 -13.29 -8.97
CA PHE A 26 14.79 -14.47 -9.80
C PHE A 26 13.82 -14.62 -10.98
N THR A 27 12.58 -14.17 -10.83
CA THR A 27 11.54 -14.32 -11.86
C THR A 27 11.45 -13.13 -12.81
N GLY A 28 12.12 -12.02 -12.53
CA GLY A 28 12.03 -10.76 -13.28
C GLY A 28 10.66 -10.06 -13.15
N LYS A 29 9.79 -10.49 -12.23
CA LYS A 29 8.46 -9.89 -12.05
C LYS A 29 8.56 -8.59 -11.28
N LYS A 30 7.86 -7.55 -11.74
CA LYS A 30 7.77 -6.27 -11.01
C LYS A 30 6.97 -6.42 -9.72
N LEU A 31 7.62 -6.13 -8.59
CA LEU A 31 7.03 -6.15 -7.25
C LEU A 31 6.55 -4.77 -6.77
N ASP A 32 6.79 -3.72 -7.54
CA ASP A 32 6.42 -2.36 -7.14
C ASP A 32 4.90 -2.15 -7.23
N LEU A 33 4.37 -1.50 -6.19
CA LEU A 33 3.00 -1.04 -6.19
C LEU A 33 2.88 0.17 -7.13
N LEU A 34 1.77 0.25 -7.85
CA LEU A 34 1.54 1.35 -8.78
C LEU A 34 1.25 2.64 -8.01
N SER A 35 1.89 3.73 -8.43
CA SER A 35 1.55 5.08 -7.99
C SER A 35 0.13 5.43 -8.45
N TYR A 36 -0.70 5.87 -7.51
CA TYR A 36 -2.05 6.35 -7.81
C TYR A 36 -2.01 7.50 -8.83
N ASP A 37 -1.12 8.47 -8.62
CA ASP A 37 -0.99 9.64 -9.48
C ASP A 37 -0.54 9.26 -10.90
N ASP A 38 0.36 8.29 -11.03
CA ASP A 38 0.81 7.79 -12.34
C ASP A 38 -0.32 7.10 -13.09
N VAL A 39 -1.10 6.26 -12.41
CA VAL A 39 -2.26 5.57 -13.00
C VAL A 39 -3.32 6.59 -13.39
N ARG A 40 -3.61 7.56 -12.52
CA ARG A 40 -4.57 8.63 -12.77
C ARG A 40 -4.17 9.46 -14.00
N ALA A 41 -2.91 9.87 -14.11
CA ALA A 41 -2.39 10.62 -15.24
C ALA A 41 -2.52 9.83 -16.55
N LYS A 42 -2.15 8.54 -16.54
CA LYS A 42 -2.25 7.65 -17.71
C LYS A 42 -3.68 7.42 -18.16
N LEU A 43 -4.63 7.34 -17.22
CA LEU A 43 -6.04 7.18 -17.51
C LEU A 43 -6.72 8.47 -17.97
N GLN A 44 -5.99 9.59 -18.06
CA GLN A 44 -6.56 10.90 -18.38
C GLN A 44 -7.76 11.22 -17.47
N ALA A 45 -7.69 10.83 -16.19
CA ALA A 45 -8.71 11.11 -15.19
C ALA A 45 -8.62 12.59 -14.77
N HIS A 46 -9.01 13.47 -15.69
CA HIS A 46 -8.89 14.93 -15.60
C HIS A 46 -9.99 15.55 -14.72
N GLN A 47 -11.03 14.81 -14.35
CA GLN A 47 -12.19 15.38 -13.67
C GLN A 47 -12.11 15.11 -12.16
N TYR A 48 -11.20 15.81 -11.47
CA TYR A 48 -11.44 16.11 -10.06
C TYR A 48 -12.46 17.25 -10.04
N ALA A 49 -13.72 16.93 -9.80
CA ALA A 49 -14.67 17.93 -9.38
C ALA A 49 -14.37 18.23 -7.91
N ASP A 50 -13.99 19.48 -7.60
CA ASP A 50 -14.00 19.94 -6.22
C ASP A 50 -15.42 19.82 -5.69
N LYS A 51 -15.64 18.91 -4.74
CA LYS A 51 -16.94 18.69 -4.10
C LYS A 51 -17.07 19.43 -2.77
N GLY A 52 -16.12 20.31 -2.45
CA GLY A 52 -15.98 20.94 -1.15
C GLY A 52 -15.57 19.94 -0.06
N LEU A 53 -15.54 20.44 1.18
CA LEU A 53 -15.29 19.63 2.37
C LEU A 53 -16.49 18.73 2.64
N GLN A 54 -16.24 17.42 2.84
CA GLN A 54 -17.26 16.43 3.14
C GLN A 54 -16.86 15.64 4.37
N ASP A 55 -17.82 15.43 5.27
CA ASP A 55 -17.65 14.49 6.38
C ASP A 55 -17.63 13.06 5.84
N ILE A 56 -16.68 12.25 6.35
CA ILE A 56 -16.58 10.84 6.00
C ILE A 56 -16.69 9.97 7.25
N PRO A 57 -17.36 8.81 7.18
CA PRO A 57 -17.34 7.84 8.25
C PRO A 57 -15.90 7.40 8.57
N LEU A 58 -15.54 7.31 9.85
CA LEU A 58 -14.20 6.88 10.28
C LEU A 58 -13.81 5.51 9.72
N ASN A 59 -14.78 4.60 9.60
CA ASN A 59 -14.57 3.26 9.03
C ASN A 59 -14.36 3.26 7.51
N SER A 60 -14.56 4.39 6.83
CA SER A 60 -14.29 4.57 5.40
C SER A 60 -12.88 5.13 5.14
N ILE A 61 -12.10 5.40 6.20
CA ILE A 61 -10.71 5.84 6.08
C ILE A 61 -9.82 4.61 5.88
N ILE A 62 -9.48 4.33 4.62
CA ILE A 62 -8.72 3.13 4.21
C ILE A 62 -7.20 3.36 4.06
N GLY A 63 -6.70 4.52 4.49
CA GLY A 63 -5.26 4.88 4.41
C GLY A 63 -4.95 5.95 3.35
N SER A 64 -3.66 6.26 3.18
CA SER A 64 -3.19 7.30 2.25
C SER A 64 -2.62 6.70 0.96
N VAL A 65 -2.77 7.42 -0.16
CA VAL A 65 -2.28 6.99 -1.50
C VAL A 65 -0.79 7.25 -1.73
N GLY A 66 -0.11 7.95 -0.80
CA GLY A 66 1.25 8.47 -1.00
C GLY A 66 2.39 7.52 -0.62
N ARG A 67 2.09 6.35 -0.05
CA ARG A 67 3.10 5.42 0.49
C ARG A 67 3.36 4.21 -0.41
N TYR A 68 3.11 4.32 -1.72
CA TYR A 68 3.20 3.17 -2.64
C TYR A 68 4.60 2.52 -2.69
N THR A 69 5.66 3.26 -2.36
CA THR A 69 7.04 2.73 -2.24
C THR A 69 7.28 1.87 -1.00
N ASP A 70 6.39 1.94 -0.02
CA ASP A 70 6.57 1.33 1.30
C ASP A 70 5.98 -0.08 1.32
N PHE A 71 5.30 -0.46 0.24
CA PHE A 71 4.60 -1.73 0.10
C PHE A 71 5.03 -2.46 -1.17
N THR A 72 4.83 -3.77 -1.15
CA THR A 72 4.85 -4.59 -2.37
C THR A 72 3.55 -4.38 -3.16
N ARG A 73 3.52 -4.89 -4.39
CA ARG A 73 2.35 -4.92 -5.27
C ARG A 73 1.11 -5.55 -4.63
N ASP A 74 1.31 -6.43 -3.65
CA ASP A 74 0.24 -7.11 -2.90
C ASP A 74 0.03 -6.50 -1.52
N PHE A 75 0.42 -5.23 -1.32
CA PHE A 75 0.24 -4.45 -0.09
C PHE A 75 0.94 -5.02 1.16
N LEU A 76 2.00 -5.81 0.99
CA LEU A 76 2.84 -6.24 2.12
C LEU A 76 3.84 -5.14 2.50
N PRO A 77 4.04 -4.84 3.80
CA PRO A 77 4.92 -3.78 4.26
C PRO A 77 6.39 -4.14 4.02
N ARG A 78 7.17 -3.14 3.58
CA ARG A 78 8.64 -3.26 3.39
C ARG A 78 9.43 -2.64 4.54
N ARG A 79 8.90 -1.60 5.18
CA ARG A 79 9.61 -0.87 6.24
C ARG A 79 9.25 -1.42 7.61
N GLN A 80 10.27 -1.78 8.39
CA GLN A 80 10.09 -2.25 9.76
C GLN A 80 9.59 -1.16 10.71
N SER A 81 9.80 0.12 10.38
CA SER A 81 9.33 1.26 11.17
C SER A 81 7.81 1.44 11.23
N ASP A 82 7.05 0.58 10.53
CA ASP A 82 5.59 0.62 10.46
C ASP A 82 4.90 -0.39 11.43
N GLU A 83 5.67 -1.09 12.27
CA GLU A 83 5.17 -1.95 13.36
C GLU A 83 4.54 -1.13 14.51
#